data_AF-A0A485L053-F1
#
_entry.id   AF-A0A485L053-F1
#
_cell.length_a   1.000
_cell.length_b   1.000
_cell.length_c   1.000
_cell.angle_alpha   90.00
_cell.angle_beta   90.00
_cell.angle_gamma   90.00
#
_symmetry.space_group_name_H-M   'P 1'
#
loop_
_entity.id
_entity.type
_entity.pdbx_description
1 polymer ?
#
loop_
_entity_poly.entity_id
_entity_poly.type
_entity_poly.pdbx_seq_one_letter_code
_entity_poly.pdbx_strand_id
1 'polypeptide(L)'
;MLLGETLRLLGKEDNASIAFDAVQQWRVKDISMVKNDDYSNAAAWFTRELNIAQTAEDFAHRRATFFCMGFVDMAFDDAHKAAEMGTSAEGFILLGETLRLIDKDEEALVTFDAVN
;
A
#
# COMPACT_ATOMS: atom_id res chain seq x y z
N MET A 1 32.19 10.39 -25.36
CA MET A 1 31.48 10.80 -24.13
C MET A 1 30.40 9.80 -23.71
N LEU A 2 30.43 8.52 -24.15
CA LEU A 2 29.32 7.57 -23.93
C LEU A 2 29.55 6.61 -22.75
N LEU A 3 30.79 6.18 -22.49
CA LEU A 3 31.08 5.12 -21.52
C LEU A 3 30.69 5.45 -20.07
N GLY A 4 30.93 6.69 -19.62
CA GLY A 4 30.58 7.11 -18.25
C GLY A 4 29.08 7.24 -18.02
N GLU A 5 28.32 7.58 -19.06
CA GLU A 5 26.86 7.69 -19.00
C GLU A 5 26.20 6.30 -19.03
N THR A 6 26.73 5.38 -19.84
CA THR A 6 26.31 3.97 -19.87
C THR A 6 26.54 3.26 -18.53
N LEU A 7 27.72 3.42 -17.90
CA LEU A 7 27.99 2.82 -16.60
C LEU A 7 27.12 3.40 -15.47
N ARG A 8 26.78 4.69 -15.54
CA ARG A 8 25.87 5.34 -14.59
C ARG A 8 24.44 4.84 -14.76
N LEU A 9 23.99 4.59 -15.99
CA LEU A 9 22.67 4.04 -16.27
C LEU A 9 22.57 2.58 -15.82
N LEU A 10 23.57 1.75 -16.16
CA LEU A 10 23.61 0.35 -15.73
C LEU A 10 23.56 0.21 -14.21
N GLY A 11 24.35 1.01 -13.48
CA GLY A 11 24.30 1.02 -12.01
C GLY A 11 22.99 1.54 -11.40
N LYS A 12 22.21 2.34 -12.14
CA LYS A 12 20.85 2.74 -11.72
C LYS A 12 19.83 1.65 -12.00
N GLU A 13 19.94 0.96 -13.13
CA GLU A 13 19.09 -0.17 -13.51
C GLU A 13 19.27 -1.34 -12.55
N ASP A 14 20.52 -1.70 -12.23
CA ASP A 14 20.84 -2.75 -11.26
C ASP A 14 20.27 -2.42 -9.88
N ASN A 15 20.45 -1.17 -9.42
CA ASN A 15 19.89 -0.72 -8.14
C ASN A 15 18.35 -0.71 -8.14
N ALA A 16 17.71 -0.34 -9.24
CA ALA A 16 16.26 -0.36 -9.37
C ALA A 16 15.73 -1.80 -9.38
N SER A 17 16.42 -2.74 -10.05
CA SER A 17 16.07 -4.16 -10.06
C SER A 17 16.20 -4.77 -8.66
N ILE A 18 17.30 -4.49 -7.96
CA ILE A 18 17.50 -4.96 -6.57
C ILE A 18 16.42 -4.39 -5.64
N ALA A 19 16.09 -3.11 -5.79
CA ALA A 19 15.04 -2.47 -5.01
C ALA A 19 13.67 -3.09 -5.30
N PHE A 20 13.37 -3.40 -6.56
CA PHE A 20 12.14 -4.08 -6.96
C PHE A 20 12.04 -5.48 -6.36
N ASP A 21 13.10 -6.30 -6.45
CA ASP A 21 13.13 -7.65 -5.88
C ASP A 21 12.99 -7.62 -4.36
N ALA A 22 13.62 -6.65 -3.69
CA ALA A 22 13.49 -6.45 -2.25
C ALA A 22 12.05 -6.11 -1.84
N VAL A 23 11.39 -5.21 -2.58
CA VAL A 23 9.98 -4.86 -2.38
C VAL A 23 9.09 -6.10 -2.52
N GLN A 24 9.26 -6.91 -3.56
CA GLN A 24 8.46 -8.13 -3.73
C GLN A 24 8.64 -9.13 -2.57
N GLN A 25 9.87 -9.28 -2.07
CA GLN A 25 10.13 -10.15 -0.92
C GLN A 25 9.50 -9.62 0.37
N TRP A 26 9.49 -8.30 0.57
CA TRP A 26 8.87 -7.68 1.73
C TRP A 26 7.35 -7.83 1.68
N ARG A 27 6.70 -7.59 0.53
CA ARG A 27 5.25 -7.83 0.34
C ARG A 27 4.81 -9.21 0.82
N VAL A 28 5.52 -10.25 0.38
CA VAL A 28 5.21 -11.64 0.77
C VAL A 28 5.33 -11.86 2.27
N LYS A 29 6.36 -11.26 2.89
CA LYS A 29 6.60 -11.36 4.32
C LYS A 29 5.51 -10.64 5.12
N ASP A 30 5.08 -9.48 4.64
CA ASP A 30 4.15 -8.62 5.34
C ASP A 30 2.73 -9.19 5.30
N ILE A 31 2.32 -9.72 4.15
CA ILE A 31 1.07 -10.49 4.00
C ILE A 31 1.09 -11.72 4.95
N SER A 32 2.24 -12.39 5.08
CA SER A 32 2.38 -13.50 6.02
C SER A 32 2.24 -13.06 7.48
N MET A 33 2.79 -11.90 7.86
CA MET A 33 2.66 -11.35 9.21
C MET A 33 1.21 -10.98 9.52
N VAL A 34 0.50 -10.34 8.59
CA VAL A 34 -0.94 -10.04 8.73
C VAL A 34 -1.74 -11.32 8.97
N LYS A 35 -1.46 -12.40 8.22
CA LYS A 35 -2.11 -13.70 8.40
C LYS A 35 -1.82 -14.37 9.74
N ASN A 36 -0.72 -14.00 10.40
CA ASN A 36 -0.32 -14.52 11.70
C ASN A 36 -0.65 -13.54 12.84
N ASP A 37 -1.49 -12.55 12.59
CA ASP A 37 -1.89 -11.49 13.53
C ASP A 37 -0.72 -10.64 14.08
N ASP A 38 0.44 -10.66 13.42
CA ASP A 38 1.62 -9.86 13.78
C ASP A 38 1.59 -8.48 13.09
N TYR A 39 0.55 -7.71 13.43
CA TYR A 39 0.24 -6.46 12.72
C TYR A 39 1.27 -5.35 12.96
N SER A 40 1.90 -5.30 14.15
CA SER A 40 2.90 -4.28 14.46
C SER A 40 4.16 -4.42 13.59
N ASN A 41 4.62 -5.65 13.36
CA ASN A 41 5.75 -5.89 12.47
C ASN A 41 5.34 -5.68 11.00
N ALA A 42 4.14 -6.13 10.60
CA ALA A 42 3.63 -5.89 9.25
C ALA A 42 3.60 -4.37 8.91
N ALA A 43 3.12 -3.53 9.83
CA ALA A 43 3.03 -2.08 9.60
C ALA A 43 4.41 -1.42 9.39
N ALA A 44 5.42 -1.87 10.13
CA ALA A 44 6.79 -1.38 9.99
C ALA A 44 7.40 -1.75 8.63
N TRP A 45 7.15 -2.97 8.15
CA TRP A 45 7.64 -3.42 6.86
C TRP A 45 6.92 -2.76 5.69
N PHE A 46 5.59 -2.62 5.72
CA PHE A 46 4.85 -1.87 4.71
C PHE A 46 5.29 -0.40 4.63
N THR A 47 5.59 0.23 5.76
CA THR A 47 6.14 1.59 5.77
C THR A 47 7.51 1.65 5.11
N ARG A 48 8.34 0.61 5.26
CA ARG A 48 9.62 0.51 4.57
C ARG A 48 9.43 0.28 3.07
N GLU A 49 8.46 -0.53 2.69
CA GLU A 49 8.10 -0.79 1.31
C GLU A 49 7.67 0.49 0.57
N LEU A 50 6.80 1.28 1.19
CA LEU A 50 6.29 2.55 0.65
C LEU A 50 7.37 3.63 0.46
N ASN A 51 8.53 3.50 1.11
CA ASN A 51 9.68 4.36 0.83
C ASN A 51 10.38 4.00 -0.50
N ILE A 52 10.07 2.84 -1.08
CA ILE A 52 10.69 2.33 -2.31
C ILE A 52 9.67 2.21 -3.45
N ALA A 53 8.48 1.66 -3.18
CA ALA A 53 7.41 1.48 -4.15
C ALA A 53 6.09 1.95 -3.56
N GLN A 54 5.37 2.80 -4.28
CA GLN A 54 4.10 3.39 -3.85
C GLN A 54 3.02 2.97 -4.84
N THR A 55 2.62 1.70 -4.84
CA THR A 55 1.49 1.25 -5.65
C THR A 55 0.19 1.29 -4.87
N ALA A 56 -0.95 1.32 -5.55
CA ALA A 56 -2.27 1.29 -4.89
C ALA A 56 -2.45 0.04 -4.01
N GLU A 57 -1.85 -1.10 -4.41
CA GLU A 57 -1.86 -2.36 -3.67
C GLU A 57 -1.07 -2.25 -2.36
N ASP A 58 0.09 -1.58 -2.37
CA ASP A 58 0.93 -1.40 -1.18
C ASP A 58 0.21 -0.58 -0.10
N PHE A 59 -0.48 0.49 -0.53
CA PHE A 59 -1.34 1.27 0.36
C PHE A 59 -2.53 0.46 0.87
N ALA A 60 -3.18 -0.34 0.02
CA ALA A 60 -4.30 -1.19 0.44
C ALA A 60 -3.89 -2.24 1.49
N HIS A 61 -2.72 -2.86 1.34
CA HIS A 61 -2.21 -3.82 2.31
C HIS A 61 -1.82 -3.16 3.65
N ARG A 62 -1.18 -1.98 3.61
CA ARG A 62 -0.87 -1.24 4.85
C ARG A 62 -2.13 -0.75 5.55
N ARG A 63 -3.14 -0.31 4.80
CA ARG A 63 -4.48 -0.01 5.32
C ARG A 63 -5.06 -1.18 6.08
N ALA A 64 -5.06 -2.38 5.50
CA ALA A 64 -5.61 -3.57 6.14
C ALA A 64 -4.91 -3.86 7.48
N THR A 65 -3.59 -3.66 7.51
CA THR A 65 -2.79 -3.80 8.73
C THR A 65 -3.20 -2.77 9.80
N PHE A 66 -3.26 -1.49 9.45
CA PHE A 66 -3.68 -0.45 10.40
C PHE A 66 -5.12 -0.63 10.87
N PHE A 67 -6.01 -1.08 10.00
CA PHE A 67 -7.38 -1.44 10.34
C PHE A 67 -7.41 -2.54 11.42
N CYS A 68 -6.66 -3.63 11.24
CA CYS A 68 -6.56 -4.72 12.22
C CYS A 68 -5.97 -4.26 13.57
N MET A 69 -5.13 -3.22 13.56
CA MET A 69 -4.58 -2.61 14.77
C MET A 69 -5.52 -1.60 15.45
N GLY A 70 -6.64 -1.24 14.80
CA GLY A 70 -7.54 -0.18 15.26
C GLY A 70 -7.02 1.24 15.02
N PHE A 71 -5.98 1.41 14.21
CA PHE A 71 -5.45 2.73 13.82
C PHE A 71 -6.24 3.27 12.62
N VAL A 72 -7.50 3.61 12.89
CA VAL A 72 -8.49 3.91 11.84
C VAL A 72 -8.10 5.14 11.00
N ASP A 73 -7.51 6.17 11.62
CA ASP A 73 -7.05 7.37 10.88
C ASP A 73 -5.97 7.03 9.84
N MET A 74 -5.00 6.18 10.21
CA MET A 74 -3.93 5.77 9.30
C MET A 74 -4.47 4.84 8.19
N ALA A 75 -5.42 3.98 8.55
CA ALA A 75 -6.13 3.15 7.58
C ALA A 75 -6.91 4.00 6.56
N PHE A 76 -7.50 5.11 7.01
CA PHE A 76 -8.24 6.04 6.16
C PHE A 76 -7.31 6.74 5.16
N ASP A 77 -6.18 7.28 5.63
CA ASP A 77 -5.21 7.94 4.76
C ASP A 77 -4.69 7.01 3.67
N ASP A 78 -4.37 5.76 4.03
CA ASP A 78 -3.91 4.74 3.07
C ASP A 78 -5.02 4.30 2.10
N ALA A 79 -6.26 4.13 2.59
CA ALA A 79 -7.40 3.80 1.72
C ALA A 79 -7.65 4.89 0.68
N HIS A 80 -7.65 6.15 1.13
CA HIS A 80 -7.83 7.31 0.26
C HIS A 80 -6.70 7.37 -0.76
N LYS A 81 -5.46 7.13 -0.34
CA LYS A 81 -4.32 7.16 -1.25
C LYS A 81 -4.38 6.07 -2.31
N ALA A 82 -4.75 4.85 -1.91
CA ALA A 82 -4.99 3.76 -2.86
C ALA A 82 -6.06 4.15 -3.90
N ALA A 83 -7.17 4.75 -3.46
CA ALA A 83 -8.24 5.21 -4.34
C ALA A 83 -7.79 6.29 -5.35
N GLU A 84 -7.04 7.31 -4.91
CA GLU A 84 -6.47 8.34 -5.80
C GLU A 84 -5.58 7.76 -6.91
N MET A 85 -4.91 6.65 -6.64
CA MET A 85 -3.96 6.02 -7.55
C MET A 85 -4.62 5.08 -8.58
N GLY A 86 -5.95 4.98 -8.57
CA GLY A 86 -6.68 4.11 -9.49
C GLY A 86 -6.70 2.67 -9.00
N THR A 87 -7.05 2.46 -7.74
CA THR A 87 -7.26 1.12 -7.19
C THR A 87 -8.39 0.37 -7.90
N SER A 88 -8.36 -0.96 -7.81
CA SER A 88 -9.43 -1.83 -8.27
C SER A 88 -10.72 -1.58 -7.48
N ALA A 89 -11.82 -2.22 -7.89
CA ALA A 89 -13.06 -2.29 -7.09
C ALA A 89 -12.80 -2.57 -5.59
N GLU A 90 -11.77 -3.37 -5.29
CA GLU A 90 -11.36 -3.71 -3.93
C GLU A 90 -10.90 -2.50 -3.11
N GLY A 91 -10.15 -1.55 -3.68
CA GLY A 91 -9.72 -0.40 -2.88
C GLY A 91 -10.83 0.60 -2.58
N PHE A 92 -11.84 0.73 -3.45
CA PHE A 92 -13.06 1.49 -3.13
C PHE A 92 -13.88 0.79 -2.04
N ILE A 93 -13.99 -0.55 -2.07
CA ILE A 93 -14.61 -1.32 -0.98
C ILE A 93 -13.87 -1.05 0.34
N LEU A 94 -12.54 -1.14 0.35
CA LEU A 94 -11.73 -0.87 1.55
C LEU A 94 -11.90 0.57 2.06
N LEU A 95 -11.97 1.56 1.16
CA LEU A 95 -12.23 2.94 1.56
C LEU A 95 -13.63 3.11 2.17
N GLY A 96 -14.66 2.55 1.54
CA GLY A 96 -16.03 2.58 2.06
C GLY A 96 -16.16 1.91 3.44
N GLU A 97 -15.51 0.77 3.65
CA GLU A 97 -15.44 0.13 4.97
C GLU A 97 -14.75 1.01 6.02
N THR A 98 -13.67 1.69 5.64
CA THR A 98 -12.95 2.59 6.56
C THR A 98 -13.79 3.79 6.93
N LEU A 99 -14.49 4.39 5.96
CA LEU A 99 -15.41 5.51 6.17
C LEU A 99 -16.53 5.16 7.16
N ARG A 100 -17.10 3.95 7.06
CA ARG A 100 -18.09 3.47 8.04
C ARG A 100 -17.53 3.35 9.45
N LEU A 101 -16.25 2.99 9.62
CA LEU A 101 -15.65 2.89 10.94
C LEU A 101 -15.40 4.25 11.62
N ILE A 102 -15.34 5.33 10.84
CA ILE A 102 -15.20 6.70 11.34
C ILE A 102 -16.51 7.48 11.25
N ASP A 103 -17.64 6.78 11.28
CA ASP A 103 -19.00 7.32 11.26
C ASP A 103 -19.31 8.25 10.06
N LYS A 104 -18.65 8.01 8.92
CA LYS A 104 -18.84 8.73 7.66
C LYS A 104 -19.69 7.92 6.68
N ASP A 105 -20.88 7.53 7.12
CA ASP A 105 -21.75 6.59 6.39
C ASP A 105 -22.20 7.10 5.00
N GLU A 106 -22.52 8.39 4.86
CA GLU A 106 -22.92 8.97 3.57
C GLU A 106 -21.79 8.90 2.54
N GLU A 107 -20.57 9.20 2.97
CA GLU A 107 -19.37 9.14 2.12
C GLU A 107 -19.04 7.68 1.77
N ALA A 108 -19.24 6.75 2.70
CA ALA A 108 -19.08 5.33 2.44
C ALA A 108 -20.05 4.82 1.36
N LEU A 109 -21.32 5.22 1.42
CA LEU A 109 -22.33 4.84 0.41
C LEU A 109 -21.93 5.33 -0.99
N VAL A 110 -21.54 6.61 -1.11
CA VAL A 110 -21.06 7.18 -2.37
C VAL A 110 -19.84 6.40 -2.88
N THR A 111 -18.93 6.01 -1.98
CA THR A 111 -17.74 5.24 -2.33
C THR A 111 -18.08 3.84 -2.85
N PHE A 112 -19.05 3.15 -2.23
CA PHE A 112 -19.50 1.85 -2.72
C PHE A 112 -20.22 1.94 -4.06
N ASP A 113 -21.01 2.98 -4.29
CA ASP A 113 -21.71 3.19 -5.55
C ASP A 113 -20.74 3.46 -6.71
N ALA A 114 -19.55 4.01 -6.43
CA ALA A 114 -18.50 4.26 -7.41
C ALA A 114 -17.80 2.98 -7.93
N VAL A 115 -18.13 1.80 -7.38
CA VAL A 115 -17.58 0.50 -7.79
C VAL A 115 -18.32 -0.12 -8.98
N ASN A 116 -19.54 0.35 -9.29
CA ASN A 116 -20.41 -0.17 -10.35
C ASN A 116 -20.18 0.51 -11.71
#